data_AF-A0A1V6STM4-F1
#
_entry.id   AF-A0A1V6STM4-F1
#
_cell.length_a   1.000
_cell.length_b   1.000
_cell.length_c   1.000
_cell.angle_alpha   90.00
_cell.angle_beta   90.00
_cell.angle_gamma   90.00
#
_symmetry.space_group_name_H-M   'P 1'
#
loop_
_entity.id
_entity.type
_entity.pdbx_description
1 polymer ?
#
loop_
_entity_poly.entity_id
_entity_poly.type
_entity_poly.pdbx_seq_one_letter_code
_entity_poly.pdbx_strand_id
1 'polypeptide(L)'
;MKNPVKQIRFPALEEILNYIHDVAETSSRWINWQIIRGKRHILWETDWDVLSRWAQSIIETEERLREITQRENFLKKYIHKYHAGSESAKAALPDFIEELIALGHEYVRLERIHDTLLAGCPVGPIKSGYEWIRKEPQWYLKT
;
A
#
# COMPACT_ATOMS: atom_id res chain seq x y z
N MET A 1 -26.34 3.84 11.09
CA MET A 1 -26.25 3.73 12.57
C MET A 1 -24.81 3.95 12.98
N LYS A 2 -24.54 4.88 13.90
CA LYS A 2 -23.17 5.18 14.36
C LYS A 2 -22.67 4.00 15.22
N ASN A 3 -21.50 3.46 14.88
CA ASN A 3 -20.88 2.34 15.57
C ASN A 3 -20.66 2.69 17.07
N PRO A 4 -21.20 1.94 18.04
CA PRO A 4 -21.11 2.25 19.47
C PRO A 4 -19.67 2.30 20.00
N VAL A 5 -18.72 1.68 19.30
CA VAL A 5 -17.27 1.79 19.60
C VAL A 5 -16.77 3.23 19.43
N LYS A 6 -17.34 4.01 18.48
CA LYS A 6 -17.01 5.44 18.30
C LYS A 6 -17.52 6.33 19.43
N GLN A 7 -18.41 5.83 20.29
CA GLN A 7 -18.95 6.55 21.45
C GLN A 7 -18.26 6.20 22.77
N ILE A 8 -17.37 5.21 22.78
CA ILE A 8 -16.44 5.02 23.89
C ILE A 8 -15.30 6.04 23.70
N ARG A 9 -15.64 7.33 23.78
CA ARG A 9 -14.67 8.32 24.24
C ARG A 9 -14.30 7.84 25.63
N PHE A 10 -13.06 7.45 25.84
CA PHE A 10 -12.55 7.19 27.18
C PHE A 10 -12.38 8.56 27.86
N PRO A 11 -13.28 9.01 28.74
CA PRO A 11 -13.17 10.33 29.37
C PRO A 11 -11.83 10.52 30.09
N ALA A 12 -11.29 9.45 30.69
CA ALA A 12 -9.95 9.45 31.31
C ALA A 12 -8.80 9.79 30.34
N LEU A 13 -8.93 9.43 29.05
CA LEU A 13 -7.94 9.75 28.02
C LEU A 13 -8.10 11.16 27.48
N GLU A 14 -9.32 11.70 27.42
CA GLU A 14 -9.52 13.14 27.12
C GLU A 14 -8.92 14.02 28.23
N GLU A 15 -9.06 13.62 29.50
CA GLU A 15 -8.40 14.30 30.63
C GLU A 15 -6.87 14.23 30.55
N ILE A 16 -6.30 13.06 30.25
CA ILE A 16 -4.85 12.90 30.07
C ILE A 16 -4.35 13.77 28.90
N LEU A 17 -5.11 13.85 27.80
CA LEU A 17 -4.75 14.67 26.64
C LEU A 17 -4.83 16.16 26.96
N ASN A 18 -5.84 16.62 27.70
CA ASN A 18 -5.93 18.00 28.14
C ASN A 18 -4.78 18.35 29.10
N TYR A 19 -4.43 17.45 30.02
CA TYR A 19 -3.26 17.62 30.88
C TYR A 19 -1.95 17.73 30.07
N ILE A 20 -1.77 16.87 29.06
CA ILE A 20 -0.57 16.92 28.19
C ILE A 20 -0.56 18.19 27.33
N HIS A 21 -1.72 18.69 26.90
CA HIS A 21 -1.86 19.99 26.21
C HIS A 21 -1.31 21.12 27.08
N ASP A 22 -1.81 21.23 28.31
CA ASP A 22 -1.47 22.31 29.24
C ASP A 22 0.02 22.27 29.64
N VAL A 23 0.56 21.07 29.83
CA VAL A 23 2.00 20.85 30.07
C VAL A 23 2.83 21.23 28.84
N ALA A 24 2.39 20.93 27.62
CA ALA A 24 3.12 21.27 26.41
C ALA A 24 3.10 22.78 26.12
N GLU A 25 2.01 23.46 26.42
CA GLU A 25 1.86 24.91 26.31
C GLU A 25 2.75 25.64 27.31
N THR A 26 2.72 25.23 28.59
CA THR A 26 3.57 25.81 29.65
C THR A 26 5.05 25.51 29.48
N SER A 27 5.43 24.39 28.86
CA SER A 27 6.82 24.02 28.61
C SER A 27 7.40 24.48 27.26
N SER A 28 6.63 25.25 26.47
CA SER A 28 7.01 25.65 25.09
C SER A 28 7.32 24.46 24.16
N ARG A 29 6.79 23.28 24.47
CA ARG A 29 6.93 22.04 23.68
C ARG A 29 5.72 21.81 22.78
N TRP A 30 5.12 22.90 22.29
CA TRP A 30 3.92 22.89 21.44
C TRP A 30 4.03 22.01 20.20
N ILE A 31 5.23 21.90 19.61
CA ILE A 31 5.52 20.98 18.49
C ILE A 31 5.21 19.51 18.85
N ASN A 32 5.55 19.07 20.06
CA ASN A 32 5.27 17.71 20.50
C ASN A 32 3.77 17.46 20.66
N TRP A 33 3.02 18.47 21.10
CA TRP A 33 1.57 18.41 21.15
C TRP A 33 0.93 18.32 19.76
N GLN A 34 1.43 19.08 18.77
CA GLN A 34 0.95 18.96 17.39
C GLN A 34 1.22 17.56 16.82
N ILE A 35 2.34 16.93 17.17
CA ILE A 35 2.65 15.54 16.77
C ILE A 35 1.66 14.56 17.42
N ILE A 36 1.38 14.69 18.72
CA ILE A 36 0.40 13.84 19.43
C ILE A 36 -1.00 14.03 18.85
N ARG A 37 -1.40 15.27 18.58
CA ARG A 37 -2.69 15.61 17.95
C ARG A 37 -2.79 15.03 16.53
N GLY A 38 -1.74 15.13 15.72
CA GLY A 38 -1.69 14.55 14.38
C GLY A 38 -1.79 13.03 14.39
N LYS A 39 -1.14 12.37 15.36
CA LYS A 39 -1.22 10.92 15.55
C LYS A 39 -2.53 10.46 16.19
N ARG A 40 -3.26 11.34 16.88
CA ARG A 40 -4.56 11.05 17.48
C ARG A 40 -5.59 10.58 16.44
N HIS A 41 -5.63 11.23 15.28
CA HIS A 41 -6.56 10.83 14.21
C HIS A 41 -6.28 9.40 13.70
N ILE A 42 -5.00 9.01 13.64
CA ILE A 42 -4.59 7.65 13.21
C ILE A 42 -5.02 6.62 14.26
N LEU A 43 -4.79 6.87 15.54
CA LEU A 43 -5.04 5.88 16.60
C LEU A 43 -6.52 5.75 17.02
N TRP A 44 -7.27 6.85 17.00
CA TRP A 44 -8.57 6.92 17.67
C TRP A 44 -9.77 6.98 16.72
N GLU A 45 -9.60 7.55 15.53
CA GLU A 45 -10.71 7.73 14.57
C GLU A 45 -10.71 6.70 13.45
N THR A 46 -9.59 5.98 13.31
CA THR A 46 -9.43 4.95 12.29
C THR A 46 -10.08 3.66 12.77
N ASP A 47 -11.02 3.15 11.98
CA ASP A 47 -11.53 1.81 12.16
C ASP A 47 -10.43 0.82 11.76
N TRP A 48 -9.73 0.29 12.76
CA TRP A 48 -8.56 -0.57 12.57
C TRP A 48 -8.87 -1.83 11.79
N ASP A 49 -10.07 -2.39 11.91
CA ASP A 49 -10.47 -3.56 11.13
C ASP A 49 -10.68 -3.22 9.65
N VAL A 50 -11.30 -2.07 9.36
CA VAL A 50 -11.43 -1.57 7.98
C VAL A 50 -10.06 -1.24 7.40
N LEU A 51 -9.17 -0.63 8.20
CA LEU A 51 -7.81 -0.32 7.78
C LEU A 51 -6.98 -1.57 7.51
N SER A 52 -7.02 -2.56 8.40
CA SER A 52 -6.29 -3.82 8.23
C SER A 52 -6.75 -4.56 6.99
N ARG A 53 -8.07 -4.62 6.72
CA ARG A 53 -8.60 -5.23 5.51
C ARG A 53 -8.18 -4.48 4.24
N TRP A 54 -8.25 -3.15 4.26
CA TRP A 54 -7.76 -2.33 3.15
C TRP A 54 -6.26 -2.56 2.89
N ALA A 55 -5.45 -2.53 3.94
CA ALA A 55 -4.00 -2.74 3.85
C ALA A 55 -3.68 -4.14 3.31
N GLN A 56 -4.39 -5.17 3.78
CA GLN A 56 -4.24 -6.53 3.26
C GLN A 56 -4.56 -6.61 1.76
N SER A 57 -5.66 -6.00 1.32
CA SER A 57 -6.01 -5.98 -0.12
C SER A 57 -4.99 -5.23 -0.97
N ILE A 58 -4.41 -4.14 -0.44
CA ILE A 58 -3.30 -3.43 -1.10
C ILE A 58 -2.09 -4.34 -1.20
N ILE A 59 -1.66 -4.98 -0.11
CA ILE A 59 -0.50 -5.87 -0.09
C ILE A 59 -0.67 -7.02 -1.10
N GLU A 60 -1.81 -7.72 -1.08
CA GLU A 60 -2.06 -8.84 -2.01
C GLU A 60 -2.03 -8.40 -3.48
N THR A 61 -2.55 -7.20 -3.77
CA THR A 61 -2.53 -6.64 -5.14
C THR A 61 -1.11 -6.29 -5.57
N GLU A 62 -0.33 -5.70 -4.65
CA GLU A 62 1.06 -5.34 -4.88
C GLU A 62 1.99 -6.56 -5.06
N GLU A 63 1.75 -7.63 -4.30
CA GLU A 63 2.47 -8.89 -4.46
C GLU A 63 2.24 -9.50 -5.85
N ARG A 64 1.00 -9.49 -6.32
CA ARG A 64 0.65 -9.96 -7.67
C ARG A 64 1.26 -9.10 -8.77
N LEU A 65 1.23 -7.77 -8.63
CA LEU A 65 1.89 -6.86 -9.56
C LEU A 65 3.39 -7.17 -9.65
N ARG A 66 4.04 -7.38 -8.50
CA ARG A 66 5.45 -7.78 -8.43
C ARG A 66 5.72 -9.11 -9.13
N GLU A 67 4.90 -10.13 -8.88
CA GLU A 67 5.05 -11.46 -9.51
C GLU A 67 4.94 -11.38 -11.03
N ILE A 68 3.98 -10.59 -11.55
CA ILE A 68 3.82 -10.36 -12.99
C ILE A 68 5.05 -9.67 -13.56
N THR A 69 5.53 -8.61 -12.94
CA THR A 69 6.74 -7.90 -13.40
C THR A 69 7.98 -8.81 -13.37
N GLN A 70 8.11 -9.66 -12.35
CA GLN A 70 9.20 -10.65 -12.27
C GLN A 70 9.10 -11.69 -13.39
N ARG A 71 7.90 -12.21 -13.66
CA ARG A 71 7.67 -13.17 -14.73
C ARG A 71 7.89 -12.56 -16.11
N GLU A 72 7.41 -11.35 -16.34
CA GLU A 72 7.64 -10.59 -17.58
C GLU A 72 9.15 -10.38 -17.81
N ASN A 73 9.89 -9.96 -16.78
CA ASN A 73 11.34 -9.81 -16.84
C ASN A 73 12.05 -11.13 -17.14
N PHE A 74 11.59 -12.25 -16.54
CA PHE A 74 12.11 -13.57 -16.84
C PHE A 74 11.89 -13.94 -18.31
N LEU A 75 10.66 -13.79 -18.82
CA LEU A 75 10.32 -14.10 -20.22
C LEU A 75 11.10 -13.24 -21.20
N LYS A 76 11.22 -11.92 -20.95
CA LYS A 76 12.03 -11.01 -21.77
C LYS A 76 13.49 -11.43 -21.82
N LYS A 77 14.09 -11.78 -20.67
CA LYS A 77 15.46 -12.31 -20.62
C LYS A 77 15.60 -13.64 -21.35
N TYR A 78 14.59 -14.51 -21.22
CA TYR A 78 14.57 -15.82 -21.86
C TYR A 78 14.48 -15.69 -23.38
N ILE A 79 13.54 -14.89 -23.90
CA ILE A 79 13.41 -14.57 -25.34
C ILE A 79 14.71 -13.97 -25.87
N HIS A 80 15.30 -13.00 -25.18
CA HIS A 80 16.54 -12.36 -25.61
C HIS A 80 17.72 -13.35 -25.68
N LYS A 81 17.85 -14.25 -24.69
CA LYS A 81 18.91 -15.27 -24.64
C LYS A 81 18.79 -16.29 -25.78
N TYR A 82 17.57 -16.66 -26.16
CA TYR A 82 17.32 -17.71 -27.16
C TYR A 82 17.04 -17.20 -28.58
N HIS A 83 16.89 -15.90 -28.78
CA HIS A 83 16.91 -15.29 -30.11
C HIS A 83 18.23 -15.58 -30.87
N ALA A 84 19.26 -16.11 -30.19
CA ALA A 84 20.55 -16.52 -30.71
C ALA A 84 20.78 -18.06 -30.83
N GLY A 85 19.81 -18.94 -30.54
CA GLY A 85 20.04 -20.41 -30.58
C GLY A 85 18.81 -21.34 -30.64
N SER A 86 19.06 -22.57 -31.16
CA SER A 86 18.23 -23.79 -31.38
C SER A 86 16.79 -23.69 -31.94
N GLU A 87 16.45 -24.63 -32.83
CA GLU A 87 15.11 -24.78 -33.45
C GLU A 87 13.98 -24.99 -32.43
N SER A 88 14.28 -25.70 -31.34
CA SER A 88 13.34 -25.95 -30.24
C SER A 88 12.95 -24.68 -29.47
N ALA A 89 13.84 -23.70 -29.37
CA ALA A 89 13.54 -22.44 -28.69
C ALA A 89 12.68 -21.50 -29.57
N LYS A 90 12.82 -21.60 -30.90
CA LYS A 90 11.94 -20.91 -31.85
C LYS A 90 10.50 -21.45 -31.82
N ALA A 91 10.32 -22.74 -31.55
CA ALA A 91 9.00 -23.36 -31.47
C ALA A 91 8.18 -22.88 -30.24
N ALA A 92 8.84 -22.57 -29.12
CA ALA A 92 8.19 -22.07 -27.90
C ALA A 92 8.01 -20.53 -27.88
N LEU A 93 8.54 -19.82 -28.89
CA LEU A 93 8.51 -18.36 -28.96
C LEU A 93 7.08 -17.78 -29.04
N PRO A 94 6.14 -18.37 -29.82
CA PRO A 94 4.75 -17.93 -29.84
C PRO A 94 4.10 -18.01 -28.46
N ASP A 95 4.29 -19.12 -27.75
CA ASP A 95 3.73 -19.33 -26.41
C ASP A 95 4.22 -18.27 -25.41
N PHE A 96 5.52 -17.92 -25.46
CA PHE A 96 6.06 -16.85 -24.62
C PHE A 96 5.54 -15.46 -24.98
N ILE A 97 5.27 -15.20 -26.26
CA ILE A 97 4.65 -13.94 -26.70
C ILE A 97 3.20 -13.86 -26.21
N GLU A 98 2.43 -14.95 -26.33
CA GLU A 98 1.08 -15.03 -25.79
C GLU A 98 1.05 -14.84 -24.27
N GLU A 99 1.98 -15.48 -23.55
CA GLU A 99 2.14 -15.29 -22.11
C GLU A 99 2.47 -13.83 -21.76
N LEU A 100 3.37 -13.18 -22.50
CA LEU A 100 3.68 -11.75 -22.30
C LEU A 100 2.47 -10.84 -22.51
N ILE A 101 1.65 -11.11 -23.54
CA ILE A 101 0.41 -10.36 -23.79
C ILE A 101 -0.57 -10.56 -22.63
N ALA A 102 -0.75 -11.80 -22.19
CA ALA A 102 -1.63 -12.12 -21.06
C ALA A 102 -1.18 -11.42 -19.76
N LEU A 103 0.12 -11.44 -19.47
CA LEU A 103 0.71 -10.73 -18.34
C LEU A 103 0.48 -9.22 -18.43
N GLY A 104 0.60 -8.64 -19.63
CA GLY A 104 0.31 -7.21 -19.86
C GLY A 104 -1.15 -6.84 -19.58
N HIS A 105 -2.10 -7.66 -20.03
CA HIS A 105 -3.52 -7.45 -19.74
C HIS A 105 -3.81 -7.57 -18.24
N GLU A 106 -3.24 -8.57 -17.58
CA GLU A 106 -3.42 -8.79 -16.15
C GLU A 106 -2.79 -7.68 -15.32
N TYR A 107 -1.61 -7.18 -15.72
CA TYR A 107 -0.96 -6.03 -15.09
C TYR A 107 -1.88 -4.80 -15.11
N VAL A 108 -2.43 -4.44 -16.28
CA VAL A 108 -3.34 -3.29 -16.42
C VAL A 108 -4.60 -3.48 -15.58
N ARG A 109 -5.12 -4.72 -15.50
CA ARG A 109 -6.28 -5.04 -14.67
C ARG A 109 -5.97 -4.81 -13.18
N LEU A 110 -4.81 -5.27 -12.71
CA LEU A 110 -4.40 -5.13 -11.32
C LEU A 110 -4.07 -3.68 -10.95
N GLU A 111 -3.47 -2.89 -11.83
CA GLU A 111 -3.28 -1.45 -11.61
C GLU A 111 -4.63 -0.73 -11.43
N ARG A 112 -5.66 -1.07 -12.21
CA ARG A 112 -7.00 -0.49 -12.01
C ARG A 112 -7.65 -0.92 -10.69
N ILE A 113 -7.44 -2.17 -10.27
CA ILE A 113 -7.89 -2.65 -8.96
C ILE A 113 -7.15 -1.89 -7.86
N HIS A 114 -5.85 -1.72 -8.00
CA HIS A 114 -5.02 -0.96 -7.09
C HIS A 114 -5.48 0.50 -6.96
N ASP A 115 -5.72 1.20 -8.07
CA ASP A 115 -6.28 2.56 -8.09
C ASP A 115 -7.61 2.63 -7.33
N THR A 116 -8.47 1.62 -7.51
CA THR A 116 -9.76 1.53 -6.83
C THR A 116 -9.58 1.32 -5.33
N LEU A 117 -8.65 0.44 -4.92
CA LEU A 117 -8.31 0.23 -3.51
C LEU A 117 -7.75 1.51 -2.89
N LEU A 118 -6.87 2.22 -3.59
CA LEU A 118 -6.31 3.51 -3.16
C LEU A 118 -7.37 4.60 -3.00
N ALA A 119 -8.37 4.63 -3.88
CA ALA A 119 -9.51 5.53 -3.76
C ALA A 119 -10.36 5.20 -2.52
N GLY A 120 -10.47 3.91 -2.18
CA GLY A 120 -11.15 3.40 -0.99
C GLY A 120 -10.35 3.46 0.31
N CYS A 121 -9.15 4.07 0.31
CA CYS A 121 -8.33 4.19 1.52
C CYS A 121 -9.10 4.89 2.65
N PRO A 122 -9.10 4.36 3.89
CA PRO A 122 -9.63 5.05 5.04
C PRO A 122 -9.07 6.48 5.16
N VAL A 123 -9.93 7.42 5.53
CA VAL A 123 -9.57 8.84 5.65
C VAL A 123 -8.48 9.00 6.72
N GLY A 124 -7.34 9.58 6.33
CA GLY A 124 -6.23 9.83 7.24
C GLY A 124 -4.89 9.98 6.51
N PRO A 125 -3.79 10.21 7.25
CA PRO A 125 -2.46 10.39 6.67
C PRO A 125 -1.85 9.08 6.10
N ILE A 126 -2.56 7.96 6.24
CA ILE A 126 -2.12 6.63 5.83
C ILE A 126 -1.93 6.54 4.31
N LYS A 127 -2.88 7.08 3.54
CA LYS A 127 -2.79 7.13 2.08
C LYS A 127 -1.51 7.82 1.63
N SER A 128 -1.26 9.01 2.18
CA SER A 128 -0.07 9.80 1.85
C SER A 128 1.23 9.11 2.27
N GLY A 129 1.24 8.42 3.42
CA GLY A 129 2.38 7.63 3.86
C GLY A 129 2.67 6.46 2.92
N TYR A 130 1.64 5.72 2.52
CA TYR A 130 1.76 4.63 1.56
C TYR A 130 2.21 5.09 0.17
N GLU A 131 1.59 6.15 -0.38
CA GLU A 131 1.97 6.75 -1.66
C GLU A 131 3.43 7.25 -1.64
N TRP A 132 3.93 7.72 -0.50
CA TRP A 132 5.32 8.11 -0.34
C TRP A 132 6.26 6.90 -0.44
N ILE A 133 5.94 5.78 0.22
CA ILE A 133 6.73 4.53 0.13
C ILE A 133 6.72 3.98 -1.30
N ARG A 134 5.56 3.94 -1.96
CA ARG A 134 5.42 3.42 -3.33
C ARG A 134 6.18 4.26 -4.38
N LYS A 135 6.46 5.53 -4.09
CA LYS A 135 7.30 6.39 -4.96
C LYS A 135 8.78 6.01 -4.93
N GLU A 136 9.25 5.24 -3.94
CA GLU A 136 10.63 4.80 -3.93
C GLU A 136 10.89 3.79 -5.06
N PRO A 137 11.94 3.98 -5.88
CA PRO A 137 12.31 3.00 -6.88
C PRO A 137 12.60 1.66 -6.21
N GLN A 138 12.08 0.57 -6.78
CA GLN A 138 12.24 -0.79 -6.28
C GLN A 138 11.61 -1.08 -4.91
N TRP A 139 10.60 -0.31 -4.48
CA TRP A 139 9.85 -0.64 -3.25
C TRP A 139 9.34 -2.11 -3.25
N TYR A 140 8.99 -2.65 -4.43
CA TYR A 140 8.59 -4.04 -4.64
C TYR A 140 9.72 -5.08 -4.46
N LEU A 141 10.99 -4.67 -4.38
CA LEU A 141 12.14 -5.57 -4.16
C LEU A 141 12.65 -5.55 -2.72
N LYS A 142 12.17 -4.65 -1.87
CA LYS A 142 12.60 -4.59 -0.47
C LYS A 142 11.81 -5.61 0.34
N THR A 143 12.52 -6.56 0.93
CA THR A 143 12.02 -7.57 1.89
C THR A 143 12.28 -7.08 3.31
#